data_AF-A0A3M1ETT7-F1
#
_entry.id   AF-A0A3M1ETT7-F1
#
_cell.length_a   1.000
_cell.length_b   1.000
_cell.length_c   1.000
_cell.angle_alpha   90.00
_cell.angle_beta   90.00
_cell.angle_gamma   90.00
#
_symmetry.space_group_name_H-M   'P 1'
#
loop_
_entity.id
_entity.type
_entity.pdbx_description
1 polymer ?
#
loop_
_entity_poly.entity_id
_entity_poly.type
_entity_poly.pdbx_seq_one_letter_code
_entity_poly.pdbx_strand_id
1 'polypeptide(L)'
;MRHINAVLELAPEHPEAHQLLDEVQQALQDQRARRVWQLLEKGHQAMANKAYAEAIQFFEQAATLDPDSEANILRARAEAAQARTEQLQALLHKAHAAFRGEDYETAVRYFEEAVDCCPEDLDARRGLTLARQRQAEVRAHEVRNLMAAGRGALSAGNYEQALQYFEKAATLGSDPEIASYIEKTFQIRDLVQSAQAAEAHGDLQAALEYYTRAQDIDPLPGLEGQVARIRAEVQAATRQRMQWLIEHAASHVENAPEQAIAWLEQARDLEPDNEQVAELLLTATDHLRRRQLELRRSLDAGRAALEAGDAPTAERAFARALELSPELAEARAGYDRAQQLQTHLQAAQIANQRGDYEIAVAELEQALDIALDSPKIQQLWRHAKCEGLVQRACQAADEGDHIRALELVNEALKLNPDHPRALELREVVQAEAEAARQAEEEAAQRARLAQVATLVSTVDTHIEAGDYHAALQALEEAVELLPDDPELVRRRHTVMRQKARHDRARMLMNEARRFEANRHYDAAAEAYEIAAQLTPHAGFQTEAHARAAQARHKHRQQRWRHLLRRMLGLGMAEAAQTEVLGKDGT
;
A
#
# COMPACT_ATOMS: atom_id res chain seq x y z
N MET A 1 39.09 96.28 -105.60
CA MET A 1 40.02 95.17 -105.29
C MET A 1 40.85 94.76 -106.51
N ARG A 2 40.33 94.08 -107.55
CA ARG A 2 41.14 93.61 -108.70
C ARG A 2 42.00 94.68 -109.39
N HIS A 3 41.44 95.84 -109.68
CA HIS A 3 42.20 96.94 -110.30
C HIS A 3 43.21 97.60 -109.34
N ILE A 4 42.92 97.65 -108.04
CA ILE A 4 43.81 98.24 -107.02
C ILE A 4 44.99 97.29 -106.73
N ASN A 5 44.72 95.98 -106.63
CA ASN A 5 45.76 94.96 -106.49
C ASN A 5 46.68 94.92 -107.72
N ALA A 6 46.15 95.09 -108.94
CA ALA A 6 46.98 95.19 -110.15
C ALA A 6 47.90 96.43 -110.15
N VAL A 7 47.46 97.54 -109.54
CA VAL A 7 48.31 98.73 -109.34
C VAL A 7 49.40 98.46 -108.30
N LEU A 8 49.08 97.78 -107.19
CA LEU A 8 50.04 97.40 -106.15
C LEU A 8 51.02 96.30 -106.59
N GLU A 9 50.65 95.43 -107.55
CA GLU A 9 51.56 94.46 -108.18
C GLU A 9 52.62 95.13 -109.05
N LEU A 10 52.25 96.22 -109.74
CA LEU A 10 53.17 97.01 -110.57
C LEU A 10 53.98 98.04 -109.75
N ALA A 11 53.43 98.53 -108.63
CA ALA A 11 54.02 99.53 -107.76
C ALA A 11 53.74 99.21 -106.27
N PRO A 12 54.60 98.40 -105.62
CA PRO A 12 54.33 97.85 -104.28
C PRO A 12 54.24 98.88 -103.14
N GLU A 13 54.85 100.07 -103.26
CA GLU A 13 54.85 101.08 -102.20
C GLU A 13 53.91 102.28 -102.48
N HIS A 14 52.97 102.15 -103.42
CA HIS A 14 52.13 103.28 -103.82
C HIS A 14 51.19 103.72 -102.67
N PRO A 15 51.41 104.89 -102.05
CA PRO A 15 50.72 105.25 -100.80
C PRO A 15 49.22 105.44 -101.00
N GLU A 16 48.79 106.08 -102.11
CA GLU A 16 47.37 106.30 -102.39
C GLU A 16 46.63 105.00 -102.76
N ALA A 17 47.32 104.01 -103.35
CA ALA A 17 46.72 102.72 -103.69
C ALA A 17 46.58 101.85 -102.44
N HIS A 18 47.51 101.94 -101.47
CA HIS A 18 47.34 101.35 -100.14
C HIS A 18 46.26 102.04 -99.32
N GLN A 19 46.18 103.39 -99.30
CA GLN A 19 45.08 104.11 -98.64
C GLN A 19 43.71 103.74 -99.24
N LEU A 20 43.60 103.70 -100.57
CA LEU A 20 42.36 103.25 -101.24
C LEU A 20 42.07 101.76 -100.99
N LEU A 21 43.09 100.91 -100.86
CA LEU A 21 42.89 99.51 -100.49
C LEU A 21 42.37 99.40 -99.06
N ASP A 22 42.94 100.15 -98.11
CA ASP A 22 42.54 100.17 -96.70
C ASP A 22 41.14 100.76 -96.52
N GLU A 23 40.80 101.86 -97.21
CA GLU A 23 39.45 102.43 -97.22
C GLU A 23 38.42 101.46 -97.80
N VAL A 24 38.76 100.78 -98.90
CA VAL A 24 37.89 99.76 -99.51
C VAL A 24 37.80 98.52 -98.61
N GLN A 25 38.87 98.13 -97.91
CA GLN A 25 38.87 97.03 -96.95
C GLN A 25 38.05 97.38 -95.71
N GLN A 26 38.18 98.58 -95.15
CA GLN A 26 37.35 99.09 -94.05
C GLN A 26 35.90 99.20 -94.45
N ALA A 27 35.58 99.77 -95.62
CA ALA A 27 34.21 99.86 -96.12
C ALA A 27 33.58 98.47 -96.35
N LEU A 28 34.36 97.50 -96.84
CA LEU A 28 33.92 96.11 -96.97
C LEU A 28 33.77 95.42 -95.60
N GLN A 29 34.64 95.71 -94.62
CA GLN A 29 34.51 95.23 -93.25
C GLN A 29 33.28 95.82 -92.56
N ASP A 30 33.03 97.12 -92.69
CA ASP A 30 31.84 97.81 -92.17
C ASP A 30 30.55 97.30 -92.83
N GLN A 31 30.58 97.08 -94.16
CA GLN A 31 29.44 96.51 -94.88
C GLN A 31 29.16 95.06 -94.43
N ARG A 32 30.21 94.26 -94.19
CA ARG A 32 30.11 92.91 -93.62
C ARG A 32 29.57 92.96 -92.18
N ALA A 33 30.11 93.80 -91.31
CA ALA A 33 29.68 93.95 -89.92
C ALA A 33 28.21 94.40 -89.82
N ARG A 34 27.78 95.37 -90.63
CA ARG A 34 26.36 95.79 -90.72
C ARG A 34 25.46 94.67 -91.21
N ARG A 35 25.92 93.87 -92.17
CA ARG A 35 25.14 92.73 -92.69
C ARG A 35 25.03 91.62 -91.65
N VAL A 36 26.11 91.31 -90.95
CA VAL A 36 26.12 90.37 -89.81
C VAL A 36 25.15 90.85 -88.73
N TRP A 37 25.19 92.12 -88.33
CA TRP A 37 24.26 92.69 -87.34
C TRP A 37 22.79 92.56 -87.77
N GLN A 38 22.46 92.90 -89.01
CA GLN A 38 21.09 92.73 -89.54
C GLN A 38 20.62 91.26 -89.54
N LEU A 39 21.53 90.32 -89.84
CA LEU A 39 21.22 88.88 -89.83
C LEU A 39 21.05 88.36 -88.39
N LEU A 40 21.89 88.79 -87.46
CA LEU A 40 21.74 88.48 -86.03
C LEU A 40 20.42 89.01 -85.46
N GLU A 41 20.05 90.24 -85.79
CA GLU A 41 18.78 90.83 -85.33
C GLU A 41 17.57 90.07 -85.88
N LYS A 42 17.59 89.69 -87.17
CA LYS A 42 16.57 88.82 -87.76
C LYS A 42 16.53 87.43 -87.12
N GLY A 43 17.70 86.85 -86.83
CA GLY A 43 17.82 85.59 -86.12
C GLY A 43 17.23 85.66 -84.71
N HIS A 44 17.49 86.75 -83.97
CA HIS A 44 16.89 86.98 -82.65
C HIS A 44 15.37 87.19 -82.70
N GLN A 45 14.87 87.93 -83.70
CA GLN A 45 13.43 88.07 -83.91
C GLN A 45 12.77 86.73 -84.23
N ALA A 46 13.40 85.91 -85.08
CA ALA A 46 12.94 84.57 -85.38
C ALA A 46 12.97 83.65 -84.13
N MET A 47 14.01 83.74 -83.29
CA MET A 47 14.08 83.06 -81.98
C MET A 47 12.94 83.49 -81.05
N ALA A 48 12.67 84.79 -80.94
CA ALA A 48 11.60 85.33 -80.10
C ALA A 48 10.22 84.86 -80.58
N ASN A 49 10.05 84.71 -81.89
CA ASN A 49 8.84 84.16 -82.52
C ASN A 49 8.80 82.63 -82.51
N LYS A 50 9.77 81.95 -81.88
CA LYS A 50 9.92 80.48 -81.87
C LYS A 50 10.08 79.85 -83.26
N ALA A 51 10.42 80.64 -84.27
CA ALA A 51 10.73 80.20 -85.64
C ALA A 51 12.20 79.76 -85.72
N TYR A 52 12.55 78.69 -85.00
CA TYR A 52 13.94 78.28 -84.81
C TYR A 52 14.65 77.89 -86.11
N ALA A 53 13.97 77.23 -87.03
CA ALA A 53 14.55 76.87 -88.33
C ALA A 53 14.98 78.10 -89.15
N GLU A 54 14.17 79.17 -89.12
CA GLU A 54 14.51 80.45 -89.76
C GLU A 54 15.64 81.17 -89.02
N ALA A 55 15.63 81.13 -87.67
CA ALA A 55 16.70 81.70 -86.86
C ALA A 55 18.05 81.04 -87.13
N ILE A 56 18.10 79.71 -87.24
CA ILE A 56 19.30 78.94 -87.57
C ILE A 56 19.84 79.38 -88.93
N GLN A 57 18.98 79.53 -89.95
CA GLN A 57 19.41 79.99 -91.29
C GLN A 57 20.02 81.40 -91.23
N PHE A 58 19.42 82.34 -90.49
CA PHE A 58 19.97 83.68 -90.35
C PHE A 58 21.30 83.69 -89.58
N PHE A 59 21.42 82.91 -88.50
CA PHE A 59 22.66 82.78 -87.74
C PHE A 59 23.75 82.05 -88.53
N GLU A 60 23.40 81.06 -89.35
CA GLU A 60 24.34 80.36 -90.24
C GLU A 60 24.88 81.31 -91.32
N GLN A 61 24.01 82.10 -91.96
CA GLN A 61 24.44 83.15 -92.89
C GLN A 61 25.36 84.18 -92.20
N ALA A 62 25.05 84.58 -90.97
CA ALA A 62 25.92 85.48 -90.20
C ALA A 62 27.29 84.85 -89.90
N ALA A 63 27.32 83.57 -89.48
CA ALA A 63 28.55 82.83 -89.20
C ALA A 63 29.42 82.60 -90.44
N THR A 64 28.83 82.48 -91.65
CA THR A 64 29.62 82.40 -92.90
C THR A 64 30.31 83.70 -93.27
N LEU A 65 29.75 84.85 -92.87
CA LEU A 65 30.30 86.17 -93.14
C LEU A 65 31.38 86.56 -92.12
N ASP A 66 31.22 86.12 -90.87
CA ASP A 66 32.17 86.33 -89.78
C ASP A 66 32.22 85.10 -88.84
N PRO A 67 33.21 84.21 -89.00
CA PRO A 67 33.34 82.97 -88.21
C PRO A 67 33.59 83.18 -86.71
N ASP A 68 34.20 84.30 -86.31
CA ASP A 68 34.54 84.59 -84.89
C ASP A 68 33.41 85.35 -84.14
N SER A 69 32.29 85.63 -84.83
CA SER A 69 31.13 86.32 -84.26
C SER A 69 30.31 85.44 -83.30
N GLU A 70 29.48 86.07 -82.45
CA GLU A 70 28.53 85.39 -81.55
C GLU A 70 27.50 84.52 -82.30
N ALA A 71 27.41 84.64 -83.64
CA ALA A 71 26.48 83.91 -84.50
C ALA A 71 26.54 82.38 -84.30
N ASN A 72 27.73 81.81 -84.09
CA ASN A 72 27.89 80.36 -83.88
C ASN A 72 27.27 79.89 -82.54
N ILE A 73 27.41 80.68 -81.48
CA ILE A 73 26.82 80.37 -80.16
C ILE A 73 25.30 80.49 -80.23
N LEU A 74 24.81 81.53 -80.91
CA LEU A 74 23.37 81.76 -81.10
C LEU A 74 22.73 80.70 -82.00
N ARG A 75 23.43 80.24 -83.04
CA ARG A 75 23.01 79.11 -83.87
C ARG A 75 22.88 77.83 -83.04
N ALA A 76 23.90 77.48 -82.25
CA ALA A 76 23.86 76.29 -81.40
C ALA A 76 22.72 76.36 -80.36
N ARG A 77 22.43 77.56 -79.82
CA ARG A 77 21.26 77.79 -78.95
C ARG A 77 19.93 77.60 -79.70
N ALA A 78 19.84 78.07 -80.94
CA ALA A 78 18.65 77.92 -81.79
C ALA A 78 18.43 76.45 -82.20
N GLU A 79 19.49 75.73 -82.57
CA GLU A 79 19.48 74.29 -82.86
C GLU A 79 19.03 73.48 -81.63
N ALA A 80 19.59 73.79 -80.45
CA ALA A 80 19.17 73.14 -79.21
C ALA A 80 17.71 73.44 -78.84
N ALA A 81 17.23 74.67 -79.09
CA ALA A 81 15.83 75.04 -78.90
C ALA A 81 14.90 74.33 -79.90
N GLN A 82 15.30 74.22 -81.17
CA GLN A 82 14.57 73.49 -82.21
C GLN A 82 14.46 72.00 -81.87
N ALA A 83 15.58 71.36 -81.53
CA ALA A 83 15.60 69.94 -81.17
C ALA A 83 14.69 69.65 -79.97
N ARG A 84 14.68 70.54 -78.95
CA ARG A 84 13.75 70.44 -77.81
C ARG A 84 12.28 70.57 -78.25
N THR A 85 11.96 71.49 -79.16
CA THR A 85 10.57 71.62 -79.65
C THR A 85 10.12 70.44 -80.51
N GLU A 86 10.99 69.89 -81.35
CA GLU A 86 10.69 68.70 -82.14
C GLU A 86 10.50 67.47 -81.25
N GLN A 87 11.38 67.32 -80.24
CA GLN A 87 11.26 66.27 -79.24
C GLN A 87 9.97 66.41 -78.42
N LEU A 88 9.62 67.62 -77.98
CA LEU A 88 8.37 67.91 -77.28
C LEU A 88 7.15 67.54 -78.15
N GLN A 89 7.12 67.97 -79.41
CA GLN A 89 6.02 67.65 -80.33
C GLN A 89 5.88 66.15 -80.57
N ALA A 90 6.99 65.43 -80.73
CA ALA A 90 6.97 63.98 -80.88
C ALA A 90 6.44 63.28 -79.62
N LEU A 91 6.86 63.72 -78.43
CA LEU A 91 6.36 63.21 -77.15
C LEU A 91 4.88 63.51 -76.96
N LEU A 92 4.42 64.74 -77.21
CA LEU A 92 3.02 65.12 -77.14
C LEU A 92 2.16 64.33 -78.13
N HIS A 93 2.64 64.10 -79.35
CA HIS A 93 1.92 63.28 -80.33
C HIS A 93 1.72 61.85 -79.84
N LYS A 94 2.77 61.22 -79.29
CA LYS A 94 2.70 59.89 -78.68
C LYS A 94 1.79 59.86 -77.45
N ALA A 95 1.90 60.86 -76.58
CA ALA A 95 1.09 60.98 -75.37
C ALA A 95 -0.40 61.12 -75.70
N HIS A 96 -0.77 61.98 -76.65
CA HIS A 96 -2.16 62.13 -77.10
C HIS A 96 -2.68 60.91 -77.84
N ALA A 97 -1.82 60.20 -78.61
CA ALA A 97 -2.21 58.95 -79.24
C ALA A 97 -2.53 57.87 -78.19
N ALA A 98 -1.68 57.71 -77.18
CA ALA A 98 -1.93 56.80 -76.05
C ALA A 98 -3.19 57.20 -75.26
N PHE A 99 -3.37 58.49 -74.98
CA PHE A 99 -4.54 59.00 -74.27
C PHE A 99 -5.86 58.74 -75.03
N ARG A 100 -5.88 58.90 -76.36
CA ARG A 100 -7.04 58.55 -77.19
C ARG A 100 -7.27 57.04 -77.28
N GLY A 101 -6.22 56.25 -77.15
CA GLY A 101 -6.28 54.79 -77.08
C GLY A 101 -6.66 54.26 -75.69
N GLU A 102 -7.00 55.14 -74.73
CA GLU A 102 -7.33 54.80 -73.33
C GLU A 102 -6.18 54.12 -72.56
N ASP A 103 -4.97 54.07 -73.13
CA ASP A 103 -3.76 53.64 -72.44
C ASP A 103 -3.19 54.82 -71.62
N TYR A 104 -3.88 55.10 -70.51
CA TYR A 104 -3.55 56.23 -69.65
C TYR A 104 -2.19 56.06 -68.95
N GLU A 105 -1.72 54.83 -68.75
CA GLU A 105 -0.41 54.58 -68.12
C GLU A 105 0.73 54.99 -69.05
N THR A 106 0.66 54.56 -70.32
CA THR A 106 1.62 55.01 -71.34
C THR A 106 1.49 56.51 -71.62
N ALA A 107 0.26 57.05 -71.60
CA ALA A 107 0.03 58.48 -71.79
C ALA A 107 0.66 59.33 -70.69
N VAL A 108 0.50 58.94 -69.41
CA VAL A 108 1.14 59.63 -68.27
C VAL A 108 2.64 59.65 -68.44
N ARG A 109 3.27 58.51 -68.76
CA ARG A 109 4.73 58.43 -68.97
C ARG A 109 5.21 59.41 -70.05
N TYR A 110 4.58 59.43 -71.22
CA TYR A 110 4.99 60.35 -72.28
C TYR A 110 4.70 61.82 -71.96
N PHE A 111 3.63 62.13 -71.22
CA PHE A 111 3.39 63.49 -70.74
C PHE A 111 4.39 63.91 -69.65
N GLU A 112 4.84 63.01 -68.79
CA GLU A 112 5.92 63.26 -67.82
C GLU A 112 7.23 63.58 -68.55
N GLU A 113 7.64 62.75 -69.51
CA GLU A 113 8.81 63.01 -70.36
C GLU A 113 8.70 64.35 -71.11
N ALA A 114 7.49 64.71 -71.58
CA ALA A 114 7.24 66.00 -72.24
C ALA A 114 7.39 67.19 -71.27
N VAL A 115 6.88 67.07 -70.05
CA VAL A 115 7.02 68.09 -68.99
C VAL A 115 8.48 68.22 -68.54
N ASP A 116 9.23 67.12 -68.45
CA ASP A 116 10.65 67.13 -68.09
C ASP A 116 11.50 67.81 -69.17
N CYS A 117 11.17 67.59 -70.46
CA CYS A 117 11.83 68.26 -71.59
C CYS A 117 11.54 69.77 -71.62
N CYS A 118 10.28 70.16 -71.37
CA CYS A 118 9.81 71.55 -71.43
C CYS A 118 8.88 71.87 -70.26
N PRO A 119 9.42 72.26 -69.09
CA PRO A 119 8.62 72.47 -67.89
C PRO A 119 7.58 73.59 -67.98
N GLU A 120 7.76 74.57 -68.87
CA GLU A 120 6.84 75.70 -69.04
C GLU A 120 5.69 75.42 -70.02
N ASP A 121 5.70 74.26 -70.70
CA ASP A 121 4.66 73.92 -71.67
C ASP A 121 3.32 73.61 -70.98
N LEU A 122 2.30 74.42 -71.31
CA LEU A 122 0.98 74.32 -70.70
C LEU A 122 0.21 73.09 -71.18
N ASP A 123 0.41 72.66 -72.43
CA ASP A 123 -0.31 71.54 -73.03
C ASP A 123 0.18 70.22 -72.44
N ALA A 124 1.50 70.05 -72.29
CA ALA A 124 2.10 68.91 -71.61
C ALA A 124 1.61 68.78 -70.16
N ARG A 125 1.58 69.88 -69.39
CA ARG A 125 1.09 69.87 -67.99
C ARG A 125 -0.40 69.55 -67.87
N ARG A 126 -1.23 70.16 -68.72
CA ARG A 126 -2.68 69.90 -68.75
C ARG A 126 -2.97 68.46 -69.17
N GLY A 127 -2.27 67.99 -70.20
CA GLY A 127 -2.31 66.60 -70.66
C GLY A 127 -1.93 65.62 -69.55
N LEU A 128 -0.83 65.87 -68.84
CA LEU A 128 -0.39 65.06 -67.70
C LEU A 128 -1.44 65.00 -66.60
N THR A 129 -2.01 66.15 -66.22
CA THR A 129 -3.02 66.25 -65.16
C THR A 129 -4.27 65.46 -65.53
N LEU A 130 -4.76 65.62 -66.75
CA LEU A 130 -5.93 64.90 -67.24
C LEU A 130 -5.67 63.40 -67.38
N ALA A 131 -4.49 63.00 -67.87
CA ALA A 131 -4.08 61.60 -67.96
C ALA A 131 -4.02 60.93 -66.58
N ARG A 132 -3.44 61.59 -65.58
CA ARG A 132 -3.42 61.09 -64.19
C ARG A 132 -4.82 60.99 -63.59
N GLN A 133 -5.71 61.97 -63.85
CA GLN A 133 -7.11 61.92 -63.42
C GLN A 133 -7.84 60.71 -64.03
N ARG A 134 -7.74 60.51 -65.34
CA ARG A 134 -8.36 59.36 -66.02
C ARG A 134 -7.78 58.02 -65.56
N GLN A 135 -6.46 57.94 -65.40
CA GLN A 135 -5.80 56.75 -64.84
C GLN A 135 -6.33 56.42 -63.44
N ALA A 136 -6.48 57.44 -62.57
CA ALA A 136 -7.03 57.27 -61.24
C ALA A 136 -8.52 56.85 -61.27
N GLU A 137 -9.33 57.38 -62.19
CA GLU A 137 -10.74 56.97 -62.38
C GLU A 137 -10.86 55.50 -62.78
N VAL A 138 -10.05 55.05 -63.76
CA VAL A 138 -10.03 53.65 -64.22
C VAL A 138 -9.59 52.73 -63.09
N ARG A 139 -8.48 53.03 -62.40
CA ARG A 139 -8.01 52.26 -61.24
C ARG A 139 -9.07 52.21 -60.14
N ALA A 140 -9.73 53.33 -59.83
CA ALA A 140 -10.78 53.38 -58.82
C ALA A 140 -12.03 52.58 -59.21
N HIS A 141 -12.34 52.47 -60.51
CA HIS A 141 -13.42 51.62 -61.00
C HIS A 141 -13.06 50.14 -60.89
N GLU A 142 -11.84 49.76 -61.28
CA GLU A 142 -11.33 48.40 -61.14
C GLU A 142 -11.29 47.95 -59.67
N VAL A 143 -10.78 48.78 -58.77
CA VAL A 143 -10.79 48.51 -57.31
C VAL A 143 -12.22 48.28 -56.84
N ARG A 144 -13.19 49.11 -57.24
CA ARG A 144 -14.62 48.92 -56.86
C ARG A 144 -15.18 47.59 -57.36
N ASN A 145 -14.88 47.21 -58.60
CA ASN A 145 -15.33 45.95 -59.18
C ASN A 145 -14.70 44.74 -58.47
N LEU A 146 -13.40 44.80 -58.20
CA LEU A 146 -12.68 43.76 -57.45
C LEU A 146 -13.20 43.65 -56.02
N MET A 147 -13.44 44.77 -55.33
CA MET A 147 -14.02 44.78 -53.99
C MET A 147 -15.44 44.20 -53.97
N ALA A 148 -16.26 44.49 -55.00
CA ALA A 148 -17.58 43.90 -55.14
C ALA A 148 -17.51 42.37 -55.39
N ALA A 149 -16.60 41.93 -56.26
CA ALA A 149 -16.36 40.51 -56.51
C ALA A 149 -15.83 39.78 -55.26
N GLY A 150 -14.90 40.41 -54.52
CA GLY A 150 -14.35 39.89 -53.27
C GLY A 150 -15.43 39.74 -52.20
N ARG A 151 -16.28 40.76 -51.99
CA ARG A 151 -17.42 40.65 -51.06
C ARG A 151 -18.44 39.60 -51.48
N GLY A 152 -18.69 39.45 -52.78
CA GLY A 152 -19.56 38.39 -53.31
C GLY A 152 -18.98 36.98 -53.10
N ALA A 153 -17.67 36.81 -53.30
CA ALA A 153 -16.98 35.55 -53.00
C ALA A 153 -16.97 35.25 -51.49
N LEU A 154 -16.77 36.29 -50.66
CA LEU A 154 -16.79 36.19 -49.20
C LEU A 154 -18.17 35.74 -48.70
N SER A 155 -19.25 36.35 -49.18
CA SER A 155 -20.62 35.97 -48.80
C SER A 155 -21.01 34.58 -49.29
N ALA A 156 -20.43 34.11 -50.39
CA ALA A 156 -20.59 32.76 -50.90
C ALA A 156 -19.75 31.70 -50.14
N GLY A 157 -18.88 32.12 -49.20
CA GLY A 157 -17.98 31.22 -48.45
C GLY A 157 -16.71 30.81 -49.22
N ASN A 158 -16.43 31.44 -50.36
CA ASN A 158 -15.22 31.18 -51.16
C ASN A 158 -14.06 32.07 -50.69
N TYR A 159 -13.55 31.82 -49.48
CA TYR A 159 -12.57 32.69 -48.82
C TYR A 159 -11.26 32.89 -49.59
N GLU A 160 -10.74 31.84 -50.23
CA GLU A 160 -9.51 31.97 -51.04
C GLU A 160 -9.72 32.87 -52.26
N GLN A 161 -10.87 32.75 -52.94
CA GLN A 161 -11.20 33.63 -54.07
C GLN A 161 -11.43 35.07 -53.60
N ALA A 162 -12.07 35.26 -52.45
CA ALA A 162 -12.26 36.57 -51.86
C ALA A 162 -10.92 37.26 -51.56
N LEU A 163 -9.97 36.54 -50.93
CA LEU A 163 -8.60 37.04 -50.69
C LEU A 163 -7.90 37.43 -51.98
N GLN A 164 -7.97 36.59 -53.03
CA GLN A 164 -7.36 36.92 -54.33
C GLN A 164 -7.92 38.22 -54.93
N TYR A 165 -9.23 38.47 -54.81
CA TYR A 165 -9.83 39.72 -55.29
C TYR A 165 -9.41 40.92 -54.45
N PHE A 166 -9.37 40.79 -53.12
CA PHE A 166 -8.96 41.87 -52.22
C PHE A 166 -7.47 42.20 -52.34
N GLU A 167 -6.60 41.21 -52.48
CA GLU A 167 -5.16 41.41 -52.73
C GLU A 167 -4.93 42.12 -54.06
N LYS A 168 -5.62 41.71 -55.13
CA LYS A 168 -5.57 42.42 -56.42
C LYS A 168 -6.04 43.87 -56.28
N ALA A 169 -7.12 44.12 -55.53
CA ALA A 169 -7.59 45.48 -55.25
C ALA A 169 -6.53 46.29 -54.48
N ALA A 170 -5.84 45.68 -53.52
CA ALA A 170 -4.76 46.32 -52.75
C ALA A 170 -3.55 46.70 -53.61
N THR A 171 -3.26 45.95 -54.69
CA THR A 171 -2.20 46.34 -55.63
C THR A 171 -2.52 47.58 -56.47
N LEU A 172 -3.82 47.86 -56.66
CA LEU A 172 -4.30 48.99 -57.48
C LEU A 172 -4.60 50.24 -56.65
N GLY A 173 -4.83 50.10 -55.34
CA GLY A 173 -5.08 51.22 -54.43
C GLY A 173 -4.68 50.91 -52.99
N SER A 174 -4.10 51.91 -52.31
CA SER A 174 -3.83 51.85 -50.86
C SER A 174 -4.99 52.46 -50.08
N ASP A 175 -6.03 51.65 -49.87
CA ASP A 175 -7.14 51.99 -48.98
C ASP A 175 -7.09 51.10 -47.72
N PRO A 176 -7.08 51.68 -46.51
CA PRO A 176 -7.13 50.92 -45.26
C PRO A 176 -8.32 49.96 -45.16
N GLU A 177 -9.43 50.26 -45.83
CA GLU A 177 -10.58 49.35 -45.86
C GLU A 177 -10.22 48.01 -46.52
N ILE A 178 -9.46 48.03 -47.62
CA ILE A 178 -9.06 46.81 -48.33
C ILE A 178 -8.20 45.93 -47.42
N ALA A 179 -7.25 46.54 -46.69
CA ALA A 179 -6.41 45.82 -45.74
C ALA A 179 -7.25 45.17 -44.62
N SER A 180 -8.27 45.87 -44.11
CA SER A 180 -9.20 45.31 -43.13
C SER A 180 -9.99 44.11 -43.68
N TYR A 181 -10.47 44.18 -44.93
CA TYR A 181 -11.15 43.05 -45.56
C TYR A 181 -10.24 41.85 -45.76
N ILE A 182 -8.97 42.06 -46.15
CA ILE A 182 -7.97 40.98 -46.26
C ILE A 182 -7.77 40.31 -44.90
N GLU A 183 -7.52 41.10 -43.86
CA GLU A 183 -7.28 40.58 -42.50
C GLU A 183 -8.48 39.77 -41.98
N LYS A 184 -9.69 40.34 -42.05
CA LYS A 184 -10.91 39.64 -41.62
C LYS A 184 -11.14 38.36 -42.41
N THR A 185 -10.97 38.41 -43.73
CA THR A 185 -11.18 37.22 -44.58
C THR A 185 -10.16 36.12 -44.26
N PHE A 186 -8.91 36.48 -43.98
CA PHE A 186 -7.87 35.54 -43.58
C PHE A 186 -8.23 34.87 -42.25
N GLN A 187 -8.63 35.65 -41.23
CA GLN A 187 -9.04 35.12 -39.93
C GLN A 187 -10.27 34.20 -40.04
N ILE A 188 -11.28 34.60 -40.81
CA ILE A 188 -12.48 33.80 -41.06
C ILE A 188 -12.10 32.48 -41.75
N ARG A 189 -11.25 32.51 -42.78
CA ARG A 189 -10.79 31.30 -43.49
C ARG A 189 -10.16 30.30 -42.52
N ASP A 190 -9.24 30.75 -41.67
CA ASP A 190 -8.50 29.86 -40.77
C ASP A 190 -9.41 29.26 -39.69
N LEU A 191 -10.35 30.06 -39.16
CA LEU A 191 -11.37 29.58 -38.24
C LEU A 191 -12.29 28.55 -38.91
N VAL A 192 -12.75 28.80 -40.14
CA VAL A 192 -13.60 27.86 -40.87
C VAL A 192 -12.86 26.56 -41.20
N GLN A 193 -11.59 26.62 -41.59
CA GLN A 193 -10.77 25.42 -41.80
C GLN A 193 -10.61 24.61 -40.49
N SER A 194 -10.39 25.30 -39.37
CA SER A 194 -10.31 24.66 -38.04
C SER A 194 -11.66 24.03 -37.64
N ALA A 195 -12.77 24.71 -37.95
CA ALA A 195 -14.12 24.20 -37.71
C ALA A 195 -14.41 22.94 -38.54
N GLN A 196 -14.06 22.95 -39.82
CA GLN A 196 -14.21 21.79 -40.72
C GLN A 196 -13.36 20.60 -40.28
N ALA A 197 -12.15 20.84 -39.77
CA ALA A 197 -11.31 19.79 -39.20
C ALA A 197 -11.94 19.20 -37.93
N ALA A 198 -12.50 20.03 -37.05
CA ALA A 198 -13.21 19.58 -35.86
C ALA A 198 -14.45 18.75 -36.22
N GLU A 199 -15.24 19.18 -37.23
CA GLU A 199 -16.37 18.39 -37.77
C GLU A 199 -15.90 17.02 -38.28
N ALA A 200 -14.81 16.96 -39.04
CA ALA A 200 -14.26 15.71 -39.57
C ALA A 200 -13.80 14.73 -38.47
N HIS A 201 -13.41 15.27 -37.30
CA HIS A 201 -13.08 14.49 -36.11
C HIS A 201 -14.29 14.17 -35.22
N GLY A 202 -15.49 14.67 -35.56
CA GLY A 202 -16.72 14.48 -34.79
C GLY A 202 -16.85 15.37 -33.55
N ASP A 203 -15.96 16.35 -33.37
CA ASP A 203 -16.03 17.32 -32.27
C ASP A 203 -16.93 18.50 -32.67
N LEU A 204 -18.23 18.27 -32.57
CA LEU A 204 -19.25 19.24 -32.95
C LEU A 204 -19.26 20.49 -32.05
N GLN A 205 -18.81 20.38 -30.79
CA GLN A 205 -18.73 21.52 -29.87
C GLN A 205 -17.60 22.46 -30.27
N ALA A 206 -16.39 21.93 -30.50
CA ALA A 206 -15.28 22.75 -31.00
C ALA A 206 -15.60 23.35 -32.37
N ALA A 207 -16.24 22.58 -33.27
CA ALA A 207 -16.70 23.10 -34.56
C ALA A 207 -17.66 24.29 -34.39
N LEU A 208 -18.65 24.18 -33.50
CA LEU A 208 -19.59 25.26 -33.20
C LEU A 208 -18.88 26.53 -32.73
N GLU A 209 -17.92 26.39 -31.82
CA GLU A 209 -17.13 27.51 -31.30
C GLU A 209 -16.31 28.21 -32.38
N TYR A 210 -15.65 27.47 -33.26
CA TYR A 210 -14.88 28.06 -34.35
C TYR A 210 -15.78 28.80 -35.35
N TYR A 211 -16.95 28.24 -35.70
CA TYR A 211 -17.90 28.93 -36.59
C TYR A 211 -18.54 30.16 -35.95
N THR A 212 -18.90 30.12 -34.65
CA THR A 212 -19.43 31.32 -33.98
C THR A 212 -18.36 32.40 -33.90
N ARG A 213 -17.10 32.07 -33.61
CA ARG A 213 -16.00 33.04 -33.66
C ARG A 213 -15.80 33.62 -35.05
N ALA A 214 -15.94 32.82 -36.11
CA ALA A 214 -15.87 33.31 -37.49
C ALA A 214 -17.03 34.25 -37.81
N GLN A 215 -18.24 33.93 -37.33
CA GLN A 215 -19.45 34.75 -37.48
C GLN A 215 -19.34 36.09 -36.72
N ASP A 216 -18.69 36.10 -35.55
CA ASP A 216 -18.50 37.31 -34.75
C ASP A 216 -17.55 38.32 -35.41
N ILE A 217 -16.64 37.88 -36.28
CA ILE A 217 -15.75 38.75 -37.07
C ILE A 217 -16.53 39.50 -38.15
N ASP A 218 -17.36 38.77 -38.89
CA ASP A 218 -18.25 39.32 -39.91
C ASP A 218 -19.49 38.42 -40.08
N PRO A 219 -20.72 38.92 -39.78
CA PRO A 219 -21.94 38.13 -39.87
C PRO A 219 -22.33 37.90 -41.35
N LEU A 220 -21.76 36.85 -41.93
CA LEU A 220 -22.03 36.41 -43.30
C LEU A 220 -23.21 35.42 -43.33
N PRO A 221 -24.17 35.54 -44.27
CA PRO A 221 -25.32 34.63 -44.35
C PRO A 221 -24.93 33.14 -44.50
N GLY A 222 -23.81 32.85 -45.18
CA GLY A 222 -23.29 31.48 -45.31
C GLY A 222 -22.84 30.88 -43.98
N LEU A 223 -22.21 31.68 -43.11
CA LEU A 223 -21.78 31.25 -41.77
C LEU A 223 -22.96 31.11 -40.81
N GLU A 224 -23.94 32.01 -40.88
CA GLU A 224 -25.19 31.92 -40.10
C GLU A 224 -25.88 30.56 -40.28
N GLY A 225 -26.02 30.11 -41.54
CA GLY A 225 -26.61 28.81 -41.85
C GLY A 225 -25.79 27.64 -41.30
N GLN A 226 -24.46 27.70 -41.37
CA GLN A 226 -23.57 26.67 -40.82
C GLN A 226 -23.63 26.61 -39.29
N VAL A 227 -23.55 27.76 -38.61
CA VAL A 227 -23.69 27.85 -37.15
C VAL A 227 -25.04 27.29 -36.70
N ALA A 228 -26.14 27.64 -37.38
CA ALA A 228 -27.47 27.12 -37.07
C ALA A 228 -27.55 25.60 -37.25
N ARG A 229 -26.97 25.06 -38.34
CA ARG A 229 -26.89 23.61 -38.60
C ARG A 229 -26.12 22.90 -37.49
N ILE A 230 -24.88 23.30 -37.22
CA ILE A 230 -24.03 22.66 -36.22
C ILE A 230 -24.63 22.80 -34.82
N ARG A 231 -25.22 23.95 -34.49
CA ARG A 231 -25.94 24.13 -33.22
C ARG A 231 -27.10 23.14 -33.07
N ALA A 232 -27.88 22.93 -34.12
CA ALA A 232 -28.98 21.97 -34.11
C ALA A 232 -28.47 20.52 -33.95
N GLU A 233 -27.34 20.18 -34.59
CA GLU A 233 -26.70 18.87 -34.45
C GLU A 233 -26.14 18.65 -33.04
N VAL A 234 -25.44 19.63 -32.46
CA VAL A 234 -24.99 19.60 -31.06
C VAL A 234 -26.17 19.41 -30.13
N GLN A 235 -27.25 20.19 -30.29
CA GLN A 235 -28.46 20.04 -29.48
C GLN A 235 -29.15 18.68 -29.65
N ALA A 236 -29.11 18.09 -30.85
CA ALA A 236 -29.65 16.76 -31.09
C ALA A 236 -28.80 15.67 -30.40
N ALA A 237 -27.46 15.78 -30.50
CA ALA A 237 -26.53 14.88 -29.83
C ALA A 237 -26.65 14.97 -28.30
N THR A 238 -26.74 16.18 -27.75
CA THR A 238 -26.97 16.40 -26.32
C THR A 238 -28.29 15.77 -25.88
N ARG A 239 -29.39 15.95 -26.62
CA ARG A 239 -30.68 15.32 -26.31
C ARG A 239 -30.62 13.79 -26.35
N GLN A 240 -29.98 13.21 -27.36
CA GLN A 240 -29.81 11.75 -27.44
C GLN A 240 -28.97 11.22 -26.28
N ARG A 241 -27.87 11.89 -25.95
CA ARG A 241 -27.02 11.55 -24.81
C ARG A 241 -27.80 11.64 -23.50
N MET A 242 -28.57 12.71 -23.34
CA MET A 242 -29.42 12.95 -22.17
C MET A 242 -30.46 11.86 -22.00
N GLN A 243 -31.19 11.53 -23.07
CA GLN A 243 -32.19 10.47 -23.07
C GLN A 243 -31.56 9.12 -22.71
N TRP A 244 -30.41 8.79 -23.31
CA TRP A 244 -29.68 7.57 -22.99
C TRP A 244 -29.28 7.55 -21.51
N LEU A 245 -28.72 8.63 -20.96
CA LEU A 245 -28.32 8.71 -19.55
C LEU A 245 -29.51 8.51 -18.61
N ILE A 246 -30.65 9.15 -18.89
CA ILE A 246 -31.88 9.02 -18.09
C ILE A 246 -32.43 7.60 -18.14
N GLU A 247 -32.59 7.01 -19.33
CA GLU A 247 -33.13 5.65 -19.49
C GLU A 247 -32.21 4.60 -18.85
N HIS A 248 -30.90 4.76 -19.07
CA HIS A 248 -29.91 3.85 -18.51
C HIS A 248 -29.86 3.96 -16.98
N ALA A 249 -29.89 5.17 -16.43
CA ALA A 249 -30.00 5.37 -14.99
C ALA A 249 -31.28 4.80 -14.42
N ALA A 250 -32.44 5.08 -15.02
CA ALA A 250 -33.75 4.61 -14.57
C ALA A 250 -33.79 3.08 -14.44
N SER A 251 -33.21 2.35 -15.39
CA SER A 251 -33.14 0.87 -15.33
C SER A 251 -32.22 0.32 -14.23
N HIS A 252 -31.34 1.14 -13.66
CA HIS A 252 -30.36 0.73 -12.64
C HIS A 252 -30.60 1.35 -11.26
N VAL A 253 -31.61 2.21 -11.10
CA VAL A 253 -31.93 2.87 -9.82
C VAL A 253 -32.08 1.88 -8.67
N GLU A 254 -32.72 0.73 -8.90
CA GLU A 254 -32.99 -0.25 -7.84
C GLU A 254 -31.78 -1.14 -7.52
N ASN A 255 -31.06 -1.60 -8.55
CA ASN A 255 -30.01 -2.64 -8.41
C ASN A 255 -28.61 -2.05 -8.18
N ALA A 256 -28.32 -0.90 -8.79
CA ALA A 256 -27.03 -0.23 -8.77
C ALA A 256 -27.21 1.29 -8.63
N PRO A 257 -27.78 1.77 -7.51
CA PRO A 257 -28.09 3.17 -7.31
C PRO A 257 -26.85 4.07 -7.38
N GLU A 258 -25.67 3.58 -7.00
CA GLU A 258 -24.41 4.32 -7.10
C GLU A 258 -24.06 4.67 -8.56
N GLN A 259 -24.23 3.71 -9.47
CA GLN A 259 -23.98 3.90 -10.90
C GLN A 259 -25.07 4.78 -11.53
N ALA A 260 -26.33 4.56 -11.14
CA ALA A 260 -27.45 5.38 -11.58
C ALA A 260 -27.27 6.86 -11.20
N ILE A 261 -26.84 7.13 -9.95
CA ILE A 261 -26.51 8.49 -9.51
C ILE A 261 -25.40 9.08 -10.39
N ALA A 262 -24.31 8.35 -10.64
CA ALA A 262 -23.20 8.87 -11.46
C ALA A 262 -23.64 9.26 -12.89
N TRP A 263 -24.50 8.47 -13.53
CA TRP A 263 -25.06 8.83 -14.85
C TRP A 263 -26.02 10.02 -14.77
N LEU A 264 -26.84 10.10 -13.72
CA LEU A 264 -27.75 11.23 -13.52
C LEU A 264 -27.00 12.52 -13.17
N GLU A 265 -25.84 12.45 -12.53
CA GLU A 265 -24.99 13.62 -12.32
C GLU A 265 -24.40 14.12 -13.64
N GLN A 266 -23.95 13.23 -14.53
CA GLN A 266 -23.56 13.62 -15.89
C GLN A 266 -24.73 14.24 -16.65
N ALA A 267 -25.95 13.72 -16.47
CA ALA A 267 -27.15 14.25 -17.08
C ALA A 267 -27.47 15.66 -16.55
N ARG A 268 -27.34 15.87 -15.23
CA ARG A 268 -27.50 17.17 -14.57
C ARG A 268 -26.47 18.20 -15.04
N ASP A 269 -25.24 17.78 -15.34
CA ASP A 269 -24.21 18.68 -15.88
C ASP A 269 -24.55 19.15 -17.31
N LEU A 270 -25.27 18.34 -18.09
CA LEU A 270 -25.77 18.73 -19.42
C LEU A 270 -26.97 19.68 -19.33
N GLU A 271 -27.94 19.36 -18.46
CA GLU A 271 -29.14 20.17 -18.23
C GLU A 271 -29.47 20.25 -16.72
N PRO A 272 -29.00 21.31 -16.02
CA PRO A 272 -29.17 21.44 -14.57
C PRO A 272 -30.63 21.55 -14.11
N ASP A 273 -31.48 22.14 -14.95
CA ASP A 273 -32.89 22.43 -14.65
C ASP A 273 -33.84 21.30 -15.08
N ASN A 274 -33.31 20.12 -15.45
CA ASN A 274 -34.14 19.01 -15.89
C ASN A 274 -34.83 18.32 -14.69
N GLU A 275 -36.14 18.57 -14.55
CA GLU A 275 -36.95 18.05 -13.43
C GLU A 275 -36.91 16.51 -13.32
N GLN A 276 -36.91 15.79 -14.44
CA GLN A 276 -36.89 14.32 -14.45
C GLN A 276 -35.59 13.77 -13.86
N VAL A 277 -34.46 14.42 -14.14
CA VAL A 277 -33.16 14.05 -13.56
C VAL A 277 -33.14 14.31 -12.07
N ALA A 278 -33.67 15.45 -11.63
CA ALA A 278 -33.74 15.80 -10.21
C ALA A 278 -34.60 14.79 -9.42
N GLU A 279 -35.75 14.38 -9.97
CA GLU A 279 -36.60 13.35 -9.37
C GLU A 279 -35.88 11.99 -9.32
N LEU A 280 -35.28 11.54 -10.42
CA LEU A 280 -34.54 10.27 -10.46
C LEU A 280 -33.33 10.27 -9.52
N LEU A 281 -32.62 11.40 -9.37
CA LEU A 281 -31.53 11.52 -8.40
C LEU A 281 -32.05 11.33 -6.97
N LEU A 282 -33.20 11.93 -6.65
CA LEU A 282 -33.81 11.79 -5.32
C LEU A 282 -34.23 10.34 -5.05
N THR A 283 -34.81 9.65 -6.03
CA THR A 283 -35.15 8.22 -5.90
C THR A 283 -33.91 7.34 -5.75
N ALA A 284 -32.89 7.52 -6.60
CA ALA A 284 -31.65 6.74 -6.54
C ALA A 284 -30.89 6.95 -5.22
N THR A 285 -30.85 8.18 -4.72
CA THR A 285 -30.25 8.48 -3.41
C THR A 285 -31.03 7.88 -2.25
N ASP A 286 -32.37 7.83 -2.31
CA ASP A 286 -33.16 7.14 -1.28
C ASP A 286 -32.95 5.61 -1.33
N HIS A 287 -32.88 5.01 -2.52
CA HIS A 287 -32.53 3.59 -2.69
C HIS A 287 -31.14 3.28 -2.12
N LEU A 288 -30.13 4.10 -2.42
CA LEU A 288 -28.79 3.98 -1.86
C LEU A 288 -28.83 4.05 -0.33
N ARG A 289 -29.56 5.02 0.22
CA ARG A 289 -29.70 5.19 1.67
C ARG A 289 -30.36 3.98 2.34
N ARG A 290 -31.43 3.44 1.75
CA ARG A 290 -32.11 2.23 2.24
C ARG A 290 -31.18 1.03 2.19
N ARG A 291 -30.45 0.83 1.09
CA ARG A 291 -29.45 -0.24 0.92
C ARG A 291 -28.36 -0.16 2.00
N GLN A 292 -27.82 1.03 2.25
CA GLN A 292 -26.82 1.24 3.30
C GLN A 292 -27.38 0.99 4.71
N LEU A 293 -28.62 1.37 4.97
CA LEU A 293 -29.28 1.10 6.24
C LEU A 293 -29.52 -0.41 6.45
N GLU A 294 -29.99 -1.12 5.43
CA GLU A 294 -30.16 -2.57 5.44
C GLU A 294 -28.83 -3.30 5.66
N LEU A 295 -27.76 -2.85 4.99
CA LEU A 295 -26.42 -3.39 5.17
C LEU A 295 -25.97 -3.27 6.63
N ARG A 296 -26.09 -2.07 7.22
CA ARG A 296 -25.75 -1.84 8.64
C ARG A 296 -26.57 -2.74 9.57
N ARG A 297 -27.89 -2.78 9.38
CA ARG A 297 -28.78 -3.64 10.17
C ARG A 297 -28.42 -5.12 10.06
N SER A 298 -28.05 -5.58 8.86
CA SER A 298 -27.66 -6.97 8.63
C SER A 298 -26.34 -7.31 9.34
N LEU A 299 -25.36 -6.40 9.30
CA LEU A 299 -24.09 -6.56 10.04
C LEU A 299 -24.32 -6.59 11.55
N ASP A 300 -25.08 -5.63 12.08
CA ASP A 300 -25.36 -5.54 13.51
C ASP A 300 -26.13 -6.79 14.00
N ALA A 301 -27.11 -7.26 13.22
CA ALA A 301 -27.84 -8.49 13.50
C ALA A 301 -26.91 -9.73 13.46
N GLY A 302 -25.99 -9.79 12.50
CA GLY A 302 -25.01 -10.88 12.38
C GLY A 302 -24.05 -10.93 13.57
N ARG A 303 -23.52 -9.77 13.98
CA ARG A 303 -22.66 -9.64 15.16
C ARG A 303 -23.39 -10.04 16.44
N ALA A 304 -24.60 -9.51 16.66
CA ALA A 304 -25.40 -9.87 17.82
C ALA A 304 -25.76 -11.36 17.86
N ALA A 305 -26.03 -11.97 16.70
CA ALA A 305 -26.28 -13.40 16.61
C ALA A 305 -25.03 -14.25 16.90
N LEU A 306 -23.83 -13.82 16.49
CA LEU A 306 -22.58 -14.47 16.88
C LEU A 306 -22.37 -14.40 18.40
N GLU A 307 -22.55 -13.24 19.02
CA GLU A 307 -22.46 -13.07 20.48
C GLU A 307 -23.48 -13.96 21.20
N ALA A 308 -24.70 -14.08 20.67
CA ALA A 308 -25.72 -14.96 21.21
C ALA A 308 -25.43 -16.46 21.00
N GLY A 309 -24.44 -16.82 20.17
CA GLY A 309 -24.16 -18.21 19.78
C GLY A 309 -25.22 -18.80 18.83
N ASP A 310 -25.94 -17.96 18.09
CA ASP A 310 -26.94 -18.36 17.09
C ASP A 310 -26.33 -18.33 15.68
N ALA A 311 -25.54 -19.37 15.38
CA ALA A 311 -24.80 -19.47 14.11
C ALA A 311 -25.69 -19.38 12.85
N PRO A 312 -26.87 -20.04 12.76
CA PRO A 312 -27.74 -19.92 11.59
C PRO A 312 -28.27 -18.50 11.35
N THR A 313 -28.64 -17.78 12.40
CA THR A 313 -29.11 -16.39 12.27
C THR A 313 -27.94 -15.48 11.87
N ALA A 314 -26.76 -15.68 12.45
CA ALA A 314 -25.55 -14.96 12.07
C ALA A 314 -25.19 -15.16 10.59
N GLU A 315 -25.19 -16.42 10.13
CA GLU A 315 -24.89 -16.77 8.74
C GLU A 315 -25.85 -16.07 7.77
N ARG A 316 -27.17 -16.13 8.03
CA ARG A 316 -28.18 -15.48 7.18
C ARG A 316 -28.02 -13.96 7.15
N ALA A 317 -27.69 -13.35 8.29
CA ALA A 317 -27.52 -11.91 8.39
C ALA A 317 -26.25 -11.44 7.64
N PHE A 318 -25.12 -12.15 7.77
CA PHE A 318 -23.92 -11.85 7.00
C PHE A 318 -24.07 -12.17 5.51
N ALA A 319 -24.79 -13.23 5.15
CA ALA A 319 -25.13 -13.52 3.75
C ALA A 319 -25.91 -12.36 3.12
N ARG A 320 -26.91 -11.82 3.84
CA ARG A 320 -27.66 -10.64 3.38
C ARG A 320 -26.77 -9.41 3.23
N ALA A 321 -25.81 -9.20 4.16
CA ALA A 321 -24.84 -8.12 4.03
C ALA A 321 -23.94 -8.29 2.78
N LEU A 322 -23.53 -9.53 2.46
CA LEU A 322 -22.74 -9.86 1.27
C LEU A 322 -23.53 -9.72 -0.04
N GLU A 323 -24.84 -10.00 -0.04
CA GLU A 323 -25.71 -9.70 -1.19
C GLU A 323 -25.74 -8.20 -1.50
N LEU A 324 -25.79 -7.37 -0.45
CA LEU A 324 -25.82 -5.91 -0.59
C LEU A 324 -24.43 -5.34 -0.92
N SER A 325 -23.35 -5.93 -0.42
CA SER A 325 -21.97 -5.52 -0.70
C SER A 325 -21.03 -6.75 -0.73
N PRO A 326 -20.77 -7.33 -1.93
CA PRO A 326 -20.02 -8.58 -2.07
C PRO A 326 -18.55 -8.50 -1.60
N GLU A 327 -17.95 -7.32 -1.71
CA GLU A 327 -16.53 -7.10 -1.39
C GLU A 327 -16.30 -6.72 0.08
N LEU A 328 -17.35 -6.69 0.91
CA LEU A 328 -17.22 -6.27 2.30
C LEU A 328 -16.51 -7.33 3.14
N ALA A 329 -15.22 -7.11 3.37
CA ALA A 329 -14.34 -8.02 4.12
C ALA A 329 -14.88 -8.38 5.52
N GLU A 330 -15.52 -7.42 6.19
CA GLU A 330 -16.10 -7.64 7.52
C GLU A 330 -17.27 -8.62 7.48
N ALA A 331 -18.19 -8.46 6.52
CA ALA A 331 -19.31 -9.38 6.34
C ALA A 331 -18.81 -10.77 5.97
N ARG A 332 -17.75 -10.86 5.16
CA ARG A 332 -17.16 -12.14 4.78
C ARG A 332 -16.54 -12.86 5.97
N ALA A 333 -15.73 -12.16 6.76
CA ALA A 333 -15.14 -12.71 7.98
C ALA A 333 -16.20 -13.14 8.99
N GLY A 334 -17.27 -12.35 9.15
CA GLY A 334 -18.42 -12.70 9.99
C GLY A 334 -19.15 -13.95 9.51
N TYR A 335 -19.37 -14.07 8.20
CA TYR A 335 -19.98 -15.24 7.57
C TYR A 335 -19.14 -16.50 7.80
N ASP A 336 -17.83 -16.44 7.54
CA ASP A 336 -16.93 -17.58 7.71
C ASP A 336 -16.86 -18.01 9.20
N ARG A 337 -16.86 -17.05 10.14
CA ARG A 337 -16.95 -17.33 11.59
C ARG A 337 -18.27 -18.01 11.96
N ALA A 338 -19.40 -17.56 11.40
CA ALA A 338 -20.70 -18.19 11.65
C ALA A 338 -20.73 -19.65 11.17
N GLN A 339 -20.13 -19.95 10.01
CA GLN A 339 -20.03 -21.31 9.50
C GLN A 339 -19.12 -22.21 10.35
N GLN A 340 -17.97 -21.68 10.79
CA GLN A 340 -17.08 -22.40 11.71
C GLN A 340 -17.78 -22.69 13.04
N LEU A 341 -18.46 -21.68 13.61
CA LEU A 341 -19.24 -21.84 14.83
C LEU A 341 -20.31 -22.93 14.66
N GLN A 342 -21.05 -22.91 13.56
CA GLN A 342 -22.06 -23.93 13.28
C GLN A 342 -21.44 -25.33 13.18
N THR A 343 -20.27 -25.45 12.55
CA THR A 343 -19.57 -26.73 12.40
C THR A 343 -19.16 -27.30 13.76
N HIS A 344 -18.54 -26.48 14.62
CA HIS A 344 -18.15 -26.87 15.96
C HIS A 344 -19.36 -27.24 16.83
N LEU A 345 -20.45 -26.46 16.77
CA LEU A 345 -21.68 -26.78 17.50
C LEU A 345 -22.33 -28.09 17.04
N GLN A 346 -22.33 -28.37 15.73
CA GLN A 346 -22.82 -29.65 15.20
C GLN A 346 -21.92 -30.82 15.61
N ALA A 347 -20.60 -30.67 15.52
CA ALA A 347 -19.64 -31.68 15.94
C ALA A 347 -19.80 -32.00 17.44
N ALA A 348 -19.90 -30.96 18.28
CA ALA A 348 -20.17 -31.11 19.71
C ALA A 348 -21.50 -31.82 20.00
N GLN A 349 -22.55 -31.50 19.25
CA GLN A 349 -23.86 -32.14 19.41
C GLN A 349 -23.79 -33.63 19.04
N ILE A 350 -23.10 -33.99 17.96
CA ILE A 350 -22.91 -35.38 17.53
C ILE A 350 -22.07 -36.15 18.56
N ALA A 351 -20.99 -35.55 19.06
CA ALA A 351 -20.14 -36.14 20.09
C ALA A 351 -20.91 -36.38 21.40
N ASN A 352 -21.71 -35.39 21.85
CA ASN A 352 -22.59 -35.55 23.01
C ASN A 352 -23.60 -36.69 22.84
N GLN A 353 -24.17 -36.88 21.64
CA GLN A 353 -25.10 -37.98 21.36
C GLN A 353 -24.41 -39.36 21.37
N ARG A 354 -23.12 -39.41 21.06
CA ARG A 354 -22.31 -40.64 21.08
C ARG A 354 -21.74 -40.96 22.46
N GLY A 355 -21.78 -40.02 23.39
CA GLY A 355 -21.09 -40.12 24.68
C GLY A 355 -19.60 -39.78 24.62
N ASP A 356 -19.12 -39.21 23.51
CA ASP A 356 -17.73 -38.78 23.34
C ASP A 356 -17.53 -37.38 23.95
N TYR A 357 -17.77 -37.24 25.25
CA TYR A 357 -17.83 -35.94 25.93
C TYR A 357 -16.52 -35.15 25.90
N GLU A 358 -15.36 -35.82 25.81
CA GLU A 358 -14.07 -35.14 25.65
C GLU A 358 -13.98 -34.36 24.33
N ILE A 359 -14.44 -34.99 23.23
CA ILE A 359 -14.53 -34.34 21.92
C ILE A 359 -15.58 -33.23 21.98
N ALA A 360 -16.74 -33.48 22.59
CA ALA A 360 -17.79 -32.47 22.71
C ALA A 360 -17.32 -31.21 23.45
N VAL A 361 -16.56 -31.37 24.54
CA VAL A 361 -15.99 -30.26 25.30
C VAL A 361 -14.97 -29.48 24.46
N ALA A 362 -14.05 -30.17 23.77
CA ALA A 362 -13.05 -29.53 22.92
C ALA A 362 -13.68 -28.72 21.77
N GLU A 363 -14.70 -29.27 21.12
CA GLU A 363 -15.46 -28.57 20.07
C GLU A 363 -16.23 -27.37 20.62
N LEU A 364 -16.79 -27.46 21.84
CA LEU A 364 -17.47 -26.35 22.51
C LEU A 364 -16.49 -25.25 22.97
N GLU A 365 -15.25 -25.58 23.30
CA GLU A 365 -14.20 -24.61 23.60
C GLU A 365 -13.82 -23.82 22.33
N GLN A 366 -13.66 -24.49 21.18
CA GLN A 366 -13.49 -23.82 19.88
C GLN A 366 -14.69 -22.92 19.54
N ALA A 367 -15.92 -23.37 19.84
CA ALA A 367 -17.12 -22.56 19.64
C ALA A 367 -17.13 -21.30 20.54
N LEU A 368 -16.64 -21.39 21.79
CA LEU A 368 -16.53 -20.26 22.71
C LEU A 368 -15.45 -19.26 22.29
N ASP A 369 -14.37 -19.71 21.65
CA ASP A 369 -13.35 -18.82 21.10
C ASP A 369 -13.90 -17.93 19.97
N ILE A 370 -14.86 -18.45 19.20
CA ILE A 370 -15.54 -17.69 18.13
C ILE A 370 -16.64 -16.78 18.70
N ALA A 371 -17.46 -17.31 19.59
CA ALA A 371 -18.58 -16.63 20.23
C ALA A 371 -18.30 -16.42 21.72
N LEU A 372 -17.39 -15.49 21.98
CA LEU A 372 -16.90 -15.15 23.33
C LEU A 372 -18.07 -14.91 24.28
N ASP A 373 -18.03 -15.59 25.42
CA ASP A 373 -19.00 -15.47 26.51
C ASP A 373 -20.47 -15.73 26.16
N SER A 374 -20.75 -16.46 25.07
CA SER A 374 -22.12 -16.87 24.75
C SER A 374 -22.71 -17.72 25.89
N PRO A 375 -23.78 -17.27 26.57
CA PRO A 375 -24.35 -17.97 27.72
C PRO A 375 -24.93 -19.33 27.30
N LYS A 376 -25.45 -19.42 26.07
CA LYS A 376 -25.99 -20.64 25.48
C LYS A 376 -24.90 -21.70 25.29
N ILE A 377 -23.75 -21.30 24.74
CA ILE A 377 -22.63 -22.23 24.50
C ILE A 377 -21.96 -22.61 25.83
N GLN A 378 -21.81 -21.66 26.76
CA GLN A 378 -21.31 -21.94 28.10
C GLN A 378 -22.17 -22.97 28.84
N GLN A 379 -23.50 -22.90 28.70
CA GLN A 379 -24.39 -23.89 29.30
C GLN A 379 -24.19 -25.29 28.68
N LEU A 380 -24.05 -25.38 27.35
CA LEU A 380 -23.77 -26.64 26.66
C LEU A 380 -22.41 -27.22 27.09
N TRP A 381 -21.40 -26.38 27.21
CA TRP A 381 -20.06 -26.78 27.67
C TRP A 381 -20.10 -27.30 29.11
N ARG A 382 -20.78 -26.61 30.02
CA ARG A 382 -20.93 -27.06 31.42
C ARG A 382 -21.60 -28.44 31.49
N HIS A 383 -22.65 -28.64 30.70
CA HIS A 383 -23.34 -29.92 30.61
C HIS A 383 -22.42 -31.03 30.09
N ALA A 384 -21.81 -30.84 28.92
CA ALA A 384 -20.91 -31.83 28.30
C ALA A 384 -19.72 -32.18 29.23
N LYS A 385 -19.13 -31.17 29.88
CA LYS A 385 -18.03 -31.36 30.81
C LYS A 385 -18.45 -32.10 32.07
N CYS A 386 -19.63 -31.81 32.61
CA CYS A 386 -20.18 -32.54 33.75
C CYS A 386 -20.37 -34.03 33.41
N GLU A 387 -21.01 -34.32 32.28
CA GLU A 387 -21.23 -35.70 31.81
C GLU A 387 -19.91 -36.46 31.56
N GLY A 388 -18.93 -35.81 30.94
CA GLY A 388 -17.60 -36.40 30.75
C GLY A 388 -16.87 -36.72 32.05
N LEU A 389 -16.99 -35.86 33.06
CA LEU A 389 -16.45 -36.13 34.40
C LEU A 389 -17.17 -37.29 35.09
N VAL A 390 -18.50 -37.37 34.96
CA VAL A 390 -19.29 -38.50 35.50
C VAL A 390 -18.89 -39.82 34.82
N GLN A 391 -18.73 -39.83 33.49
CA GLN A 391 -18.30 -41.03 32.76
C GLN A 391 -16.91 -41.50 33.21
N ARG A 392 -15.95 -40.59 33.35
CA ARG A 392 -14.59 -40.92 33.83
C ARG A 392 -14.60 -41.36 35.30
N ALA A 393 -15.47 -40.78 36.12
CA ALA A 393 -15.65 -41.20 37.50
C ALA A 393 -16.23 -42.62 37.59
N CYS A 394 -17.22 -42.96 36.76
CA CYS A 394 -17.74 -44.33 36.67
C CYS A 394 -16.61 -45.30 36.30
N GLN A 395 -15.83 -44.97 35.27
CA GLN A 395 -14.72 -45.83 34.85
C GLN A 395 -13.67 -46.01 35.97
N ALA A 396 -13.30 -44.94 36.67
CA ALA A 396 -12.36 -45.03 37.78
C ALA A 396 -12.92 -45.87 38.95
N ALA A 397 -14.23 -45.78 39.21
CA ALA A 397 -14.90 -46.60 40.20
C ALA A 397 -14.91 -48.09 39.79
N ASP A 398 -15.20 -48.40 38.52
CA ASP A 398 -15.15 -49.75 37.96
C ASP A 398 -13.72 -50.34 38.00
N GLU A 399 -12.69 -49.49 37.86
CA GLU A 399 -11.28 -49.85 38.00
C GLU A 399 -10.83 -50.02 39.48
N GLY A 400 -11.69 -49.67 40.45
CA GLY A 400 -11.42 -49.74 41.89
C GLY A 400 -10.63 -48.54 42.45
N ASP A 401 -10.36 -47.51 41.65
CA ASP A 401 -9.72 -46.27 42.09
C ASP A 401 -10.78 -45.30 42.66
N HIS A 402 -11.31 -45.66 43.84
CA HIS A 402 -12.39 -44.93 44.48
C HIS A 402 -12.01 -43.49 44.90
N ILE A 403 -10.70 -43.23 45.12
CA ILE A 403 -10.21 -41.88 45.47
C ILE A 403 -10.35 -40.95 44.26
N ARG A 404 -9.82 -41.38 43.11
CA ARG A 404 -9.90 -40.62 41.87
C ARG A 404 -11.34 -40.46 41.39
N ALA A 405 -12.16 -41.50 41.53
CA ALA A 405 -13.58 -41.44 41.23
C ALA A 405 -14.30 -40.35 42.07
N LEU A 406 -14.05 -40.28 43.39
CA LEU A 406 -14.63 -39.23 44.25
C LEU A 406 -14.19 -37.82 43.85
N GLU A 407 -12.92 -37.62 43.49
CA GLU A 407 -12.42 -36.33 43.02
C GLU A 407 -13.17 -35.86 41.76
N LEU A 408 -13.28 -36.75 40.76
CA LEU A 408 -13.98 -36.48 39.50
C LEU A 408 -15.47 -36.20 39.71
N VAL A 409 -16.15 -36.94 40.59
CA VAL A 409 -17.57 -36.67 40.95
C VAL A 409 -17.73 -35.32 41.61
N ASN A 410 -16.86 -34.95 42.55
CA ASN A 410 -16.92 -33.65 43.20
C ASN A 410 -16.67 -32.50 42.21
N GLU A 411 -15.79 -32.69 41.23
CA GLU A 411 -15.63 -31.74 40.14
C GLU A 411 -16.87 -31.63 39.24
N ALA A 412 -17.52 -32.76 38.93
CA ALA A 412 -18.77 -32.77 38.17
C ALA A 412 -19.88 -32.00 38.90
N LEU A 413 -20.02 -32.21 40.21
CA LEU A 413 -21.01 -31.54 41.06
C LEU A 413 -20.73 -30.05 41.26
N LYS A 414 -19.47 -29.59 41.13
CA LYS A 414 -19.17 -28.14 41.06
C LYS A 414 -19.76 -27.48 39.81
N LEU A 415 -19.82 -28.21 38.70
CA LEU A 415 -20.37 -27.70 37.43
C LEU A 415 -21.90 -27.79 37.39
N ASN A 416 -22.46 -28.87 37.96
CA ASN A 416 -23.90 -29.06 38.11
C ASN A 416 -24.22 -29.72 39.46
N PRO A 417 -24.59 -28.95 40.50
CA PRO A 417 -24.84 -29.47 41.85
C PRO A 417 -25.98 -30.49 41.93
N ASP A 418 -26.98 -30.38 41.06
CA ASP A 418 -28.20 -31.21 41.09
C ASP A 418 -28.13 -32.37 40.07
N HIS A 419 -26.94 -32.71 39.57
CA HIS A 419 -26.79 -33.77 38.58
C HIS A 419 -27.10 -35.16 39.19
N PRO A 420 -28.21 -35.82 38.80
CA PRO A 420 -28.75 -36.97 39.53
C PRO A 420 -27.76 -38.14 39.56
N ARG A 421 -27.20 -38.49 38.39
CA ARG A 421 -26.22 -39.57 38.25
C ARG A 421 -24.91 -39.29 39.01
N ALA A 422 -24.54 -38.02 39.18
CA ALA A 422 -23.31 -37.67 39.89
C ALA A 422 -23.50 -37.78 41.40
N LEU A 423 -24.67 -37.39 41.91
CA LEU A 423 -25.03 -37.59 43.32
C LEU A 423 -25.11 -39.07 43.68
N GLU A 424 -25.77 -39.88 42.86
CA GLU A 424 -25.85 -41.34 43.05
C GLU A 424 -24.45 -41.97 43.04
N LEU A 425 -23.61 -41.63 42.05
CA LEU A 425 -22.24 -42.14 41.96
C LEU A 425 -21.40 -41.71 43.17
N ARG A 426 -21.60 -40.50 43.70
CA ARG A 426 -20.89 -40.03 44.90
C ARG A 426 -21.17 -40.95 46.09
N GLU A 427 -22.44 -41.27 46.34
CA GLU A 427 -22.84 -42.10 47.47
C GLU A 427 -22.24 -43.50 47.37
N VAL A 428 -22.30 -44.11 46.18
CA VAL A 428 -21.74 -45.45 45.92
C VAL A 428 -20.23 -45.45 46.13
N VAL A 429 -19.51 -44.56 45.45
CA VAL A 429 -18.03 -44.54 45.51
C VAL A 429 -17.55 -44.16 46.90
N GLN A 430 -18.28 -43.32 47.64
CA GLN A 430 -17.92 -43.00 49.02
C GLN A 430 -18.03 -44.22 49.94
N ALA A 431 -19.12 -45.00 49.83
CA ALA A 431 -19.29 -46.22 50.60
C ALA A 431 -18.21 -47.28 50.26
N GLU A 432 -17.88 -47.43 48.97
CA GLU A 432 -16.83 -48.36 48.52
C GLU A 432 -15.43 -47.92 48.96
N ALA A 433 -15.12 -46.63 48.90
CA ALA A 433 -13.86 -46.08 49.39
C ALA A 433 -13.70 -46.30 50.91
N GLU A 434 -14.77 -46.12 51.68
CA GLU A 434 -14.79 -46.37 53.12
C GLU A 434 -14.61 -47.87 53.43
N ALA A 435 -15.29 -48.75 52.69
CA ALA A 435 -15.14 -50.20 52.84
C ALA A 435 -13.73 -50.69 52.46
N ALA A 436 -13.15 -50.16 51.38
CA ALA A 436 -11.79 -50.49 50.96
C ALA A 436 -10.75 -50.06 52.01
N ARG A 437 -10.88 -48.84 52.57
CA ARG A 437 -10.02 -48.36 53.66
C ARG A 437 -10.11 -49.25 54.90
N GLN A 438 -11.32 -49.64 55.31
CA GLN A 438 -11.51 -50.55 56.43
C GLN A 438 -10.87 -51.92 56.18
N ALA A 439 -11.03 -52.47 54.98
CA ALA A 439 -10.43 -53.74 54.60
C ALA A 439 -8.88 -53.69 54.60
N GLU A 440 -8.28 -52.59 54.13
CA GLU A 440 -6.84 -52.36 54.19
C GLU A 440 -6.33 -52.25 55.63
N GLU A 441 -7.04 -51.52 56.50
CA GLU A 441 -6.71 -51.41 57.92
C GLU A 441 -6.81 -52.76 58.63
N GLU A 442 -7.87 -53.55 58.37
CA GLU A 442 -8.01 -54.90 58.89
C GLU A 442 -6.90 -55.83 58.41
N ALA A 443 -6.56 -55.79 57.13
CA ALA A 443 -5.47 -56.58 56.56
C ALA A 443 -4.12 -56.20 57.18
N ALA A 444 -3.85 -54.90 57.33
CA ALA A 444 -2.66 -54.39 58.00
C ALA A 444 -2.62 -54.83 59.47
N GLN A 445 -3.74 -54.79 60.18
CA GLN A 445 -3.84 -55.26 61.56
C GLN A 445 -3.59 -56.77 61.66
N ARG A 446 -4.17 -57.58 60.76
CA ARG A 446 -3.92 -59.04 60.69
C ARG A 446 -2.45 -59.34 60.39
N ALA A 447 -1.82 -58.59 59.49
CA ALA A 447 -0.40 -58.72 59.20
C ALA A 447 0.47 -58.37 60.42
N ARG A 448 0.15 -57.29 61.15
CA ARG A 448 0.81 -56.93 62.41
C ARG A 448 0.67 -58.05 63.46
N LEU A 449 -0.54 -58.60 63.64
CA LEU A 449 -0.79 -59.69 64.57
C LEU A 449 -0.02 -60.97 64.20
N ALA A 450 0.02 -61.32 62.91
CA ALA A 450 0.79 -62.47 62.42
C ALA A 450 2.29 -62.29 62.67
N GLN A 451 2.82 -61.08 62.40
CA GLN A 451 4.22 -60.75 62.68
C GLN A 451 4.53 -60.86 64.18
N VAL A 452 3.67 -60.31 65.05
CA VAL A 452 3.82 -60.47 66.51
C VAL A 452 3.78 -61.94 66.93
N ALA A 453 2.87 -62.75 66.38
CA ALA A 453 2.81 -64.18 66.70
C ALA A 453 4.11 -64.91 66.32
N THR A 454 4.70 -64.58 65.16
CA THR A 454 6.01 -65.13 64.78
C THR A 454 7.11 -64.70 65.76
N LEU A 455 7.17 -63.42 66.12
CA LEU A 455 8.14 -62.91 67.09
C LEU A 455 7.97 -63.59 68.46
N VAL A 456 6.75 -63.75 68.97
CA VAL A 456 6.49 -64.46 70.24
C VAL A 456 6.96 -65.92 70.16
N SER A 457 6.75 -66.60 69.04
CA SER A 457 7.28 -67.96 68.87
C SER A 457 8.81 -67.99 68.90
N THR A 458 9.48 -67.00 68.29
CA THR A 458 10.95 -66.89 68.37
C THR A 458 11.43 -66.60 69.79
N VAL A 459 10.71 -65.77 70.55
CA VAL A 459 10.97 -65.51 71.97
C VAL A 459 10.90 -66.82 72.76
N ASP A 460 9.86 -67.63 72.56
CA ASP A 460 9.70 -68.91 73.25
C ASP A 460 10.87 -69.87 72.90
N THR A 461 11.30 -69.93 71.63
CA THR A 461 12.49 -70.73 71.24
C THR A 461 13.79 -70.22 71.86
N HIS A 462 13.98 -68.89 71.97
CA HIS A 462 15.17 -68.31 72.58
C HIS A 462 15.19 -68.52 74.10
N ILE A 463 14.03 -68.49 74.77
CA ILE A 463 13.89 -68.86 76.18
C ILE A 463 14.30 -70.31 76.40
N GLU A 464 13.83 -71.23 75.56
CA GLU A 464 14.18 -72.66 75.62
C GLU A 464 15.68 -72.90 75.42
N ALA A 465 16.32 -72.13 74.54
CA ALA A 465 17.76 -72.16 74.32
C ALA A 465 18.58 -71.46 75.42
N GLY A 466 17.93 -70.79 76.39
CA GLY A 466 18.59 -70.01 77.44
C GLY A 466 19.17 -68.67 76.99
N ASP A 467 18.89 -68.23 75.76
CA ASP A 467 19.32 -66.95 75.20
C ASP A 467 18.28 -65.85 75.50
N TYR A 468 18.31 -65.40 76.75
CA TYR A 468 17.40 -64.36 77.22
C TYR A 468 17.66 -62.97 76.62
N HIS A 469 18.80 -62.74 75.96
CA HIS A 469 19.08 -61.46 75.31
C HIS A 469 18.34 -61.38 73.98
N ALA A 470 18.48 -62.40 73.13
CA ALA A 470 17.75 -62.52 71.87
C ALA A 470 16.23 -62.58 72.12
N ALA A 471 15.81 -63.29 73.18
CA ALA A 471 14.40 -63.33 73.60
C ALA A 471 13.83 -61.96 74.01
N LEU A 472 14.63 -61.06 74.59
CA LEU A 472 14.16 -59.72 74.95
C LEU A 472 14.11 -58.78 73.73
N GLN A 473 15.07 -58.89 72.80
CA GLN A 473 15.08 -58.08 71.58
C GLN A 473 13.89 -58.41 70.67
N ALA A 474 13.63 -59.70 70.40
CA ALA A 474 12.46 -60.11 69.62
C ALA A 474 11.13 -59.70 70.28
N LEU A 475 11.11 -59.61 71.62
CA LEU A 475 9.94 -59.14 72.35
C LEU A 475 9.80 -57.61 72.34
N GLU A 476 10.91 -56.86 72.30
CA GLU A 476 10.88 -55.41 72.09
C GLU A 476 10.32 -55.08 70.71
N GLU A 477 10.78 -55.77 69.66
CA GLU A 477 10.20 -55.65 68.30
C GLU A 477 8.71 -55.99 68.28
N ALA A 478 8.28 -57.02 69.03
CA ALA A 478 6.86 -57.36 69.14
C ALA A 478 6.03 -56.27 69.84
N VAL A 479 6.58 -55.64 70.88
CA VAL A 479 5.94 -54.54 71.62
C VAL A 479 5.90 -53.26 70.79
N GLU A 480 6.88 -52.99 69.93
CA GLU A 480 6.81 -51.85 69.01
C GLU A 480 5.67 -51.98 68.00
N LEU A 481 5.37 -53.21 67.55
CA LEU A 481 4.24 -53.49 66.64
C LEU A 481 2.88 -53.41 67.33
N LEU A 482 2.79 -53.78 68.61
CA LEU A 482 1.58 -53.72 69.44
C LEU A 482 1.90 -53.18 70.85
N PRO A 483 2.03 -51.85 71.01
CA PRO A 483 2.51 -51.24 72.26
C PRO A 483 1.58 -51.44 73.46
N ASP A 484 0.29 -51.60 73.20
CA ASP A 484 -0.74 -51.71 74.23
C ASP A 484 -1.19 -53.16 74.50
N ASP A 485 -0.53 -54.18 73.92
CA ASP A 485 -0.89 -55.58 74.18
C ASP A 485 -0.47 -56.01 75.60
N PRO A 486 -1.41 -56.25 76.53
CA PRO A 486 -1.09 -56.62 77.91
C PRO A 486 -0.34 -57.94 78.01
N GLU A 487 -0.52 -58.84 77.03
CA GLU A 487 0.12 -60.15 77.02
C GLU A 487 1.61 -60.03 76.73
N LEU A 488 2.01 -59.18 75.77
CA LEU A 488 3.43 -58.93 75.47
C LEU A 488 4.14 -58.30 76.66
N VAL A 489 3.48 -57.35 77.35
CA VAL A 489 4.02 -56.73 78.58
C VAL A 489 4.20 -57.77 79.68
N ARG A 490 3.21 -58.65 79.89
CA ARG A 490 3.29 -59.74 80.90
C ARG A 490 4.38 -60.74 80.56
N ARG A 491 4.51 -61.12 79.28
CA ARG A 491 5.59 -61.98 78.79
C ARG A 491 6.95 -61.33 79.03
N ARG A 492 7.10 -60.02 78.79
CA ARG A 492 8.35 -59.28 79.05
C ARG A 492 8.79 -59.38 80.49
N HIS A 493 7.87 -59.13 81.42
CA HIS A 493 8.15 -59.28 82.85
C HIS A 493 8.55 -60.72 83.21
N THR A 494 7.96 -61.72 82.56
CA THR A 494 8.27 -63.13 82.78
C THR A 494 9.67 -63.47 82.28
N VAL A 495 10.01 -63.07 81.05
CA VAL A 495 11.36 -63.26 80.47
C VAL A 495 12.42 -62.55 81.30
N MET A 496 12.18 -61.31 81.74
CA MET A 496 13.12 -60.59 82.62
C MET A 496 13.36 -61.31 83.96
N ARG A 497 12.31 -61.87 84.58
CA ARG A 497 12.46 -62.65 85.82
C ARG A 497 13.24 -63.94 85.58
N GLN A 498 12.99 -64.63 84.47
CA GLN A 498 13.73 -65.84 84.10
C GLN A 498 15.20 -65.53 83.81
N LYS A 499 15.48 -64.45 83.07
CA LYS A 499 16.84 -63.93 82.84
C LYS A 499 17.57 -63.67 84.15
N ALA A 500 16.96 -62.94 85.08
CA ALA A 500 17.58 -62.65 86.38
C ALA A 500 17.92 -63.92 87.18
N ARG A 501 17.04 -64.94 87.13
CA ARG A 501 17.30 -66.24 87.74
C ARG A 501 18.42 -67.00 87.05
N HIS A 502 18.46 -66.96 85.71
CA HIS A 502 19.49 -67.61 84.91
C HIS A 502 20.87 -66.96 85.07
N ASP A 503 20.92 -65.63 85.09
CA ASP A 503 22.15 -64.87 85.38
C ASP A 503 22.67 -65.20 86.78
N ARG A 504 21.78 -65.31 87.78
CA ARG A 504 22.14 -65.73 89.14
C ARG A 504 22.62 -67.18 89.20
N ALA A 505 21.99 -68.09 88.46
CA ALA A 505 22.42 -69.49 88.36
C ALA A 505 23.81 -69.59 87.71
N ARG A 506 24.08 -68.82 86.65
CA ARG A 506 25.41 -68.70 86.02
C ARG A 506 26.46 -68.15 86.99
N MET A 507 26.10 -67.17 87.81
CA MET A 507 26.99 -66.64 88.85
C MET A 507 27.35 -67.72 89.88
N LEU A 508 26.36 -68.45 90.39
CA LEU A 508 26.58 -69.56 91.32
C LEU A 508 27.39 -70.70 90.71
N MET A 509 27.19 -71.01 89.43
CA MET A 509 28.06 -71.92 88.66
C MET A 509 29.52 -71.47 88.67
N ASN A 510 29.78 -70.18 88.49
CA ASN A 510 31.13 -69.64 88.50
C ASN A 510 31.74 -69.64 89.92
N GLU A 511 30.95 -69.33 90.94
CA GLU A 511 31.35 -69.43 92.35
C GLU A 511 31.66 -70.88 92.74
N ALA A 512 30.81 -71.83 92.33
CA ALA A 512 31.04 -73.25 92.52
C ALA A 512 32.35 -73.72 91.88
N ARG A 513 32.64 -73.27 90.64
CA ARG A 513 33.93 -73.52 89.98
C ARG A 513 35.11 -72.95 90.78
N ARG A 514 34.97 -71.76 91.39
CA ARG A 514 36.00 -71.17 92.26
C ARG A 514 36.18 -71.99 93.54
N PHE A 515 35.10 -72.46 94.17
CA PHE A 515 35.18 -73.36 95.32
C PHE A 515 35.87 -74.69 94.98
N GLU A 516 35.59 -75.28 93.81
CA GLU A 516 36.32 -76.47 93.34
C GLU A 516 37.82 -76.21 93.15
N ALA A 517 38.19 -75.07 92.54
CA ALA A 517 39.58 -74.68 92.35
C ALA A 517 40.32 -74.53 93.70
N ASN A 518 39.64 -73.96 94.69
CA ASN A 518 40.13 -73.78 96.05
C ASN A 518 39.93 -75.03 96.93
N ARG A 519 39.59 -76.18 96.35
CA ARG A 519 39.44 -77.48 97.06
C ARG A 519 38.32 -77.52 98.10
N HIS A 520 37.40 -76.56 98.11
CA HIS A 520 36.19 -76.53 98.96
C HIS A 520 35.04 -77.25 98.26
N TYR A 521 35.14 -78.57 98.14
CA TYR A 521 34.24 -79.35 97.29
C TYR A 521 32.79 -79.48 97.82
N ASP A 522 32.55 -79.37 99.13
CA ASP A 522 31.18 -79.38 99.69
C ASP A 522 30.41 -78.10 99.29
N ALA A 523 31.01 -76.93 99.54
CA ALA A 523 30.42 -75.64 99.15
C ALA A 523 30.25 -75.53 97.62
N ALA A 524 31.18 -76.11 96.84
CA ALA A 524 31.04 -76.21 95.40
C ALA A 524 29.83 -77.06 94.97
N ALA A 525 29.63 -78.22 95.60
CA ALA A 525 28.50 -79.10 95.31
C ALA A 525 27.16 -78.43 95.64
N GLU A 526 27.06 -77.77 96.80
CA GLU A 526 25.86 -77.02 97.19
C GLU A 526 25.58 -75.87 96.22
N ALA A 527 26.59 -75.08 95.85
CA ALA A 527 26.42 -73.98 94.91
C ALA A 527 25.98 -74.46 93.51
N TYR A 528 26.50 -75.59 93.01
CA TYR A 528 26.02 -76.19 91.76
C TYR A 528 24.57 -76.70 91.87
N GLU A 529 24.16 -77.28 92.99
CA GLU A 529 22.76 -77.71 93.18
C GLU A 529 21.80 -76.53 93.26
N ILE A 530 22.17 -75.46 93.97
CA ILE A 530 21.37 -74.23 94.02
C ILE A 530 21.29 -73.61 92.62
N ALA A 531 22.39 -73.60 91.85
CA ALA A 531 22.38 -73.15 90.46
C ALA A 531 21.43 -73.97 89.59
N ALA A 532 21.39 -75.30 89.76
CA ALA A 532 20.47 -76.18 89.05
C ALA A 532 19.00 -75.90 89.39
N GLN A 533 18.69 -75.59 90.64
CA GLN A 533 17.32 -75.30 91.08
C GLN A 533 16.79 -73.94 90.61
N LEU A 534 17.67 -72.97 90.34
CA LEU A 534 17.27 -71.62 89.95
C LEU A 534 16.81 -71.51 88.49
N THR A 535 17.16 -72.49 87.65
CA THR A 535 16.82 -72.46 86.23
C THR A 535 16.15 -73.77 85.81
N PRO A 536 15.03 -73.72 85.07
CA PRO A 536 14.37 -74.91 84.54
C PRO A 536 15.03 -75.45 83.25
N HIS A 537 16.13 -74.85 82.79
CA HIS A 537 16.76 -75.21 81.52
C HIS A 537 17.47 -76.56 81.64
N ALA A 538 16.97 -77.57 80.92
CA ALA A 538 17.45 -78.95 81.00
C ALA A 538 18.97 -79.10 80.74
N GLY A 539 19.51 -78.44 79.72
CA GLY A 539 20.96 -78.42 79.45
C GLY A 539 21.78 -77.83 80.60
N PHE A 540 21.30 -76.72 81.19
CA PHE A 540 21.96 -76.08 82.33
C PHE A 540 21.88 -76.95 83.60
N GLN A 541 20.71 -77.54 83.88
CA GLN A 541 20.49 -78.42 85.03
C GLN A 541 21.34 -79.68 84.96
N THR A 542 21.41 -80.32 83.79
CA THR A 542 22.22 -81.54 83.60
C THR A 542 23.71 -81.25 83.81
N GLU A 543 24.23 -80.14 83.28
CA GLU A 543 25.61 -79.71 83.56
C GLU A 543 25.81 -79.44 85.07
N ALA A 544 24.89 -78.73 85.70
CA ALA A 544 24.95 -78.37 87.12
C ALA A 544 24.97 -79.60 88.04
N HIS A 545 24.04 -80.53 87.84
CA HIS A 545 23.97 -81.76 88.62
C HIS A 545 25.18 -82.67 88.38
N ALA A 546 25.65 -82.78 87.12
CA ALA A 546 26.86 -83.54 86.82
C ALA A 546 28.09 -82.98 87.55
N ARG A 547 28.27 -81.65 87.54
CA ARG A 547 29.35 -80.99 88.28
C ARG A 547 29.20 -81.11 89.80
N ALA A 548 27.97 -81.00 90.33
CA ALA A 548 27.71 -81.22 91.75
C ALA A 548 28.09 -82.66 92.18
N ALA A 549 27.72 -83.66 91.39
CA ALA A 549 28.07 -85.05 91.65
C ALA A 549 29.59 -85.29 91.61
N GLN A 550 30.29 -84.67 90.65
CA GLN A 550 31.75 -84.71 90.58
C GLN A 550 32.40 -84.05 91.80
N ALA A 551 31.94 -82.87 92.21
CA ALA A 551 32.43 -82.17 93.40
C ALA A 551 32.22 -83.02 94.66
N ARG A 552 31.04 -83.63 94.86
CA ARG A 552 30.79 -84.57 95.96
C ARG A 552 31.72 -85.77 95.95
N HIS A 553 31.99 -86.33 94.78
CA HIS A 553 32.94 -87.44 94.64
C HIS A 553 34.36 -87.01 95.04
N LYS A 554 34.83 -85.84 94.58
CA LYS A 554 36.12 -85.26 94.99
C LYS A 554 36.18 -84.95 96.49
N HIS A 555 35.09 -84.43 97.08
CA HIS A 555 35.00 -84.22 98.52
C HIS A 555 35.12 -85.53 99.30
N ARG A 556 34.40 -86.59 98.88
CA ARG A 556 34.51 -87.92 99.49
C ARG A 556 35.94 -88.44 99.42
N GLN A 557 36.63 -88.30 98.28
CA GLN A 557 38.04 -88.67 98.16
C GLN A 557 38.96 -87.84 99.06
N GLN A 558 38.73 -86.53 99.19
CA GLN A 558 39.48 -85.69 100.13
C GLN A 558 39.27 -86.10 101.59
N ARG A 559 38.03 -86.36 102.01
CA ARG A 559 37.72 -86.89 103.35
C ARG A 559 38.37 -88.24 103.59
N TRP A 560 38.30 -89.15 102.62
CA TRP A 560 38.96 -90.46 102.69
C TRP A 560 40.48 -90.31 102.81
N ARG A 561 41.10 -89.40 102.05
CA ARG A 561 42.54 -89.08 102.16
C ARG A 561 42.91 -88.43 103.50
N HIS A 562 42.05 -87.55 104.03
CA HIS A 562 42.25 -86.93 105.33
C HIS A 562 42.12 -87.94 106.48
N LEU A 563 41.13 -88.85 106.42
CA LEU A 563 40.95 -89.96 107.35
C LEU A 563 42.11 -90.97 107.29
N LEU A 564 42.57 -91.35 106.09
CA LEU A 564 43.76 -92.18 105.91
C LEU A 564 45.01 -91.52 106.51
N ARG A 565 45.24 -90.22 106.29
CA ARG A 565 46.34 -89.49 106.93
C ARG A 565 46.23 -89.45 108.45
N ARG A 566 45.01 -89.34 109.00
CA ARG A 566 44.78 -89.36 110.44
C ARG A 566 45.03 -90.75 111.05
N MET A 567 44.59 -91.81 110.38
CA MET A 567 44.82 -93.19 110.83
C MET A 567 46.29 -93.62 110.69
N LEU A 568 46.97 -93.25 109.60
CA LEU A 568 48.42 -93.48 109.45
C LEU A 568 49.26 -92.60 110.38
N GLY A 569 48.77 -91.41 110.77
CA GLY A 569 49.37 -90.57 111.81
C GLY A 569 49.18 -91.11 113.23
N LEU A 570 48.11 -91.85 113.49
CA LEU A 570 47.88 -92.57 114.76
C LEU A 570 48.72 -93.87 114.83
N GLY A 571 48.89 -94.58 113.71
CA GLY A 571 49.76 -95.77 113.64
C GLY A 571 51.27 -95.48 113.78
N MET A 572 51.71 -94.24 113.53
CA MET A 572 53.09 -93.81 113.73
C MET A 572 53.35 -93.22 115.13
N ALA A 573 52.30 -93.02 115.94
CA ALA A 573 52.42 -92.62 117.35
C ALA A 573 52.52 -93.84 118.30
N GLU A 574 51.94 -94.99 117.94
CA GLU A 574 52.02 -96.23 118.75
C GLU A 574 53.30 -97.06 118.52
N ALA A 575 54.13 -96.75 117.51
CA ALA A 575 55.39 -97.45 117.22
C ALA A 575 56.66 -96.76 117.81
N ALA A 576 56.53 -95.69 118.60
CA ALA A 576 57.66 -94.92 119.12
C ALA A 576 57.75 -94.85 120.67
N GLN A 577 56.91 -95.57 121.43
CA GLN A 577 56.92 -95.53 122.90
C GLN A 577 56.93 -96.90 123.62
N THR A 578 57.14 -98.01 122.91
CA THR A 578 57.12 -99.38 123.48
C THR A 578 58.40 -100.20 123.23
N GLU A 579 59.57 -99.56 123.09
CA GLU A 579 60.84 -100.31 122.95
C GLU A 579 62.10 -99.57 123.47
N VAL A 580 62.06 -99.06 124.72
CA VAL A 580 63.25 -98.88 125.60
C VAL A 580 62.78 -99.16 127.03
N LEU A 581 62.66 -100.43 127.40
CA LEU A 581 63.61 -101.19 128.23
C LEU A 581 63.61 -100.80 129.72
N GLY A 582 62.85 -101.56 130.50
CA GLY A 582 63.19 -101.90 131.88
C GLY A 582 63.90 -103.26 131.91
N LYS A 583 65.23 -103.22 132.00
CA LYS A 583 66.17 -104.21 132.56
C LYS A 583 67.48 -103.47 132.77
N ASP A 584 68.18 -103.44 133.89
CA ASP A 584 67.95 -103.66 135.31
C ASP A 584 69.05 -102.77 135.97
N GLY A 585 68.89 -102.32 137.22
CA GLY A 585 69.82 -101.33 137.80
C GLY A 585 71.27 -101.82 137.97
N THR A 586 72.20 -100.88 137.75
CA THR A 586 73.01 -100.32 138.84
C THR A 586 72.80 -98.83 138.87
#